data_AF-A0A9E3SWL3-F1
#
_entry.id   AF-A0A9E3SWL3-F1
#
_cell.length_a   1.000
_cell.length_b   1.000
_cell.length_c   1.000
_cell.angle_alpha   90.00
_cell.angle_beta   90.00
_cell.angle_gamma   90.00
#
_symmetry.space_group_name_H-M   'P 1'
#
loop_
_entity.id
_entity.type
_entity.pdbx_description
1 polymer ?
#
loop_
_entity_poly.entity_id
_entity_poly.type
_entity_poly.pdbx_seq_one_letter_code
_entity_poly.pdbx_strand_id
1 'polypeptide(L)'
;YKASGQYKTDGVIWCVDPGRAREHMPDEVRALIQKILSDDYAIIFNIDSLNQLANKNTFAETLKAFDSLASEPFPIFFYPPVLDDRIGNQAGMFSMMSSTSALLSHWLLRYPDCFFRIIIPVDLKWDFRDRLDQMNLTERVMYPGLDGLSAWLKRYYSPRK
;
A
#
# COMPACT_ATOMS: atom_id res chain seq x y z
N TYR A 1 12.81 -14.59 -21.01
CA TYR A 1 11.80 -13.78 -20.30
C TYR A 1 11.96 -12.31 -20.65
N LYS A 2 11.11 -11.82 -21.55
CA LYS A 2 11.07 -10.44 -22.05
C LYS A 2 10.62 -9.47 -20.94
N ALA A 3 11.39 -8.42 -20.66
CA ALA A 3 10.93 -7.26 -19.87
C ALA A 3 9.93 -6.35 -20.65
N SER A 4 9.26 -6.87 -21.69
CA SER A 4 8.96 -6.09 -22.90
C SER A 4 7.53 -5.53 -23.02
N GLY A 5 6.89 -5.14 -21.91
CA GLY A 5 5.57 -4.50 -21.95
C GLY A 5 5.43 -3.32 -21.00
N GLN A 6 5.91 -3.45 -19.77
CA GLN A 6 5.66 -2.49 -18.68
C GLN A 6 6.40 -1.15 -18.84
N TYR A 7 7.44 -1.08 -19.66
CA TYR A 7 8.19 0.15 -19.97
C TYR A 7 7.70 0.86 -21.24
N LYS A 8 6.58 0.45 -21.83
CA LYS A 8 6.07 1.01 -23.10
C LYS A 8 4.83 1.89 -22.95
N THR A 9 4.36 2.09 -21.73
CA THR A 9 3.24 2.97 -21.40
C THR A 9 3.63 3.86 -20.24
N ASP A 10 2.88 4.91 -19.97
CA ASP A 10 3.07 5.71 -18.77
C ASP A 10 2.88 4.85 -17.50
N GLY A 11 3.63 5.21 -16.47
CA GLY A 11 3.43 4.70 -15.10
C GLY A 11 2.55 5.66 -14.31
N VAL A 12 1.89 5.15 -13.28
CA VAL A 12 1.15 5.96 -12.32
C VAL A 12 1.51 5.55 -10.91
N ILE A 13 1.82 6.54 -10.07
CA ILE A 13 1.88 6.39 -8.62
C ILE A 13 0.65 7.06 -8.05
N TRP A 14 -0.13 6.31 -7.28
CA TRP A 14 -1.26 6.82 -6.52
C TRP A 14 -0.76 7.23 -5.14
N CYS A 15 -0.85 8.53 -4.85
CA CYS A 15 -0.48 9.09 -3.55
C CYS A 15 -1.78 9.34 -2.78
N VAL A 16 -2.04 8.51 -1.77
CA VAL A 16 -3.25 8.55 -0.97
C VAL A 16 -2.95 9.18 0.38
N ASP A 17 -3.79 10.09 0.83
CA ASP A 17 -3.78 10.68 2.16
C ASP A 17 -4.71 9.85 3.08
N PRO A 18 -4.16 9.05 4.01
CA PRO A 18 -4.99 8.20 4.87
C PRO A 18 -5.78 9.02 5.92
N GLY A 19 -5.33 10.23 6.24
CA GLY A 19 -6.03 11.15 7.14
C GLY A 19 -7.31 11.65 6.49
N ARG A 20 -7.23 12.12 5.24
CA ARG A 20 -8.43 12.48 4.47
C ARG A 20 -9.32 11.27 4.20
N ALA A 21 -8.73 10.12 3.87
CA ALA A 21 -9.51 8.91 3.65
C ALA A 21 -10.32 8.49 4.89
N ARG A 22 -9.81 8.78 6.10
CA ARG A 22 -10.53 8.57 7.36
C ARG A 22 -11.75 9.46 7.51
N GLU A 23 -11.69 10.72 7.07
CA GLU A 23 -12.81 11.65 7.20
C GLU A 23 -14.07 11.14 6.46
N HIS A 24 -13.88 10.34 5.42
CA HIS A 24 -14.95 9.71 4.62
C HIS A 24 -15.33 8.30 5.09
N MET A 25 -14.78 7.83 6.23
CA MET A 25 -15.21 6.55 6.83
C MET A 25 -16.57 6.71 7.56
N PRO A 26 -17.37 5.64 7.64
CA PRO A 26 -18.60 5.64 8.42
C PRO A 26 -18.39 6.10 9.87
N ASP A 27 -19.31 6.92 10.40
CA ASP A 27 -19.19 7.57 11.71
C ASP A 27 -18.95 6.57 12.86
N GLU A 28 -19.66 5.45 12.82
CA GLU A 28 -19.54 4.36 13.80
C GLU A 28 -18.10 3.80 13.83
N VAL A 29 -17.49 3.65 12.65
CA VAL A 29 -16.11 3.17 12.50
C VAL A 29 -15.15 4.24 12.98
N ARG A 30 -15.34 5.52 12.63
CA ARG A 30 -14.48 6.60 13.10
C ARG A 30 -14.47 6.70 14.64
N ALA A 31 -15.64 6.61 15.27
CA ALA A 31 -15.76 6.60 16.73
C ALA A 31 -15.07 5.40 17.37
N LEU A 32 -15.19 4.21 16.76
CA LEU A 32 -14.52 3.00 17.22
C LEU A 32 -12.98 3.11 17.11
N ILE A 33 -12.50 3.66 16.00
CA ILE A 33 -11.07 3.93 15.77
C ILE A 33 -10.52 4.91 16.81
N GLN A 34 -11.23 6.01 17.06
CA GLN A 34 -10.83 7.00 18.06
C GLN A 34 -10.72 6.38 19.46
N LYS A 35 -11.63 5.47 19.80
CA LYS A 35 -11.57 4.71 21.06
C LYS A 35 -10.38 3.76 21.13
N ILE A 36 -10.04 3.08 20.04
CA ILE A 36 -8.95 2.08 19.99
C ILE A 36 -7.59 2.76 20.00
N LEU A 37 -7.42 3.81 19.20
CA LEU A 37 -6.11 4.38 18.95
C LEU A 37 -5.68 5.43 19.99
N SER A 38 -6.57 5.85 20.90
CA SER A 38 -6.31 6.74 22.06
C SER A 38 -5.71 8.12 21.77
N ASP A 39 -5.23 8.33 20.55
CA ASP A 39 -4.55 9.50 20.04
C ASP A 39 -5.31 9.99 18.79
N ASP A 40 -5.73 11.25 18.81
CA ASP A 40 -6.50 11.88 17.73
C ASP A 40 -5.75 11.89 16.39
N TYR A 41 -4.42 11.69 16.42
CA TYR A 41 -3.53 11.67 15.26
C TYR A 41 -3.16 10.28 14.76
N ALA A 42 -3.60 9.21 15.40
CA ALA A 42 -3.21 7.87 14.99
C ALA A 42 -3.93 7.52 13.69
N ILE A 43 -3.36 7.89 12.55
CA ILE A 43 -3.93 7.76 11.19
C ILE A 43 -3.92 6.29 10.71
N ILE A 44 -3.13 5.44 11.37
CA ILE A 44 -2.69 4.13 10.86
C ILE A 44 -2.83 3.08 11.96
N PHE A 45 -3.35 1.90 11.64
CA PHE A 45 -3.43 0.79 12.59
C PHE A 45 -2.09 0.06 12.72
N ASN A 46 -1.78 -0.43 13.91
CA ASN A 46 -0.88 -1.57 14.08
C ASN A 46 -1.71 -2.87 14.12
N ILE A 47 -1.05 -4.03 14.13
CA ILE A 47 -1.73 -5.33 14.16
C ILE A 47 -2.61 -5.51 15.40
N ASP A 48 -2.16 -5.04 16.56
CA ASP A 48 -2.93 -5.15 17.80
C ASP A 48 -4.23 -4.35 17.74
N SER A 49 -4.18 -3.14 17.19
CA SER A 49 -5.36 -2.30 16.95
C SER A 49 -6.30 -2.90 15.92
N LEU A 50 -5.80 -3.60 14.90
CA LEU A 50 -6.65 -4.36 13.96
C LEU A 50 -7.35 -5.54 14.64
N ASN A 51 -6.63 -6.28 15.50
CA ASN A 51 -7.21 -7.39 16.25
C ASN A 51 -8.27 -6.90 17.25
N GLN A 52 -8.02 -5.76 17.92
CA GLN A 52 -9.00 -5.11 18.78
C GLN A 52 -10.23 -4.63 18.00
N LEU A 53 -10.03 -4.04 16.81
CA LEU A 53 -11.10 -3.59 15.94
C LEU A 53 -11.97 -4.76 15.46
N ALA A 54 -11.34 -5.88 15.09
CA ALA A 54 -12.04 -7.09 14.67
C ALA A 54 -12.76 -7.77 15.85
N ASN A 55 -12.18 -7.72 17.05
CA ASN A 55 -12.66 -8.39 18.26
C ASN A 55 -12.92 -9.90 18.05
N LYS A 56 -12.02 -10.58 17.33
CA LYS A 56 -12.10 -12.00 16.97
C LYS A 56 -10.76 -12.69 17.09
N ASN A 57 -10.81 -14.01 17.33
CA ASN A 57 -9.64 -14.85 17.57
C ASN A 57 -9.19 -15.65 16.33
N THR A 58 -9.93 -15.57 15.22
CA THR A 58 -9.58 -16.28 13.98
C THR A 58 -9.64 -15.35 12.76
N PHE A 59 -8.78 -15.61 11.78
CA PHE A 59 -8.67 -14.80 10.56
C PHE A 59 -9.99 -14.72 9.76
N ALA A 60 -10.72 -15.82 9.65
CA ALA A 60 -11.99 -15.86 8.92
C ALA A 60 -13.09 -15.04 9.61
N GLU A 61 -13.12 -15.03 10.94
CA GLU A 61 -14.04 -14.20 11.71
C GLU A 61 -13.66 -12.73 11.66
N THR A 62 -12.36 -12.42 11.65
CA THR A 62 -11.83 -11.07 11.49
C THR A 62 -12.28 -10.43 10.17
N LEU A 63 -12.18 -11.15 9.05
CA LEU A 63 -12.63 -10.63 7.75
C LEU A 63 -14.14 -10.38 7.72
N LYS A 64 -14.94 -11.31 8.24
CA LYS A 64 -16.40 -11.12 8.36
C LYS A 64 -16.76 -9.97 9.29
N ALA A 65 -15.99 -9.79 10.37
CA ALA A 65 -16.18 -8.67 11.29
C ALA A 65 -15.98 -7.34 10.55
N PHE A 66 -14.90 -7.20 9.77
CA PHE A 66 -14.66 -6.01 8.94
C PHE A 66 -15.78 -5.73 7.93
N ASP A 67 -16.26 -6.75 7.22
CA ASP A 67 -17.40 -6.63 6.29
C ASP A 67 -18.67 -6.12 7.01
N SER A 68 -18.84 -6.46 8.31
CA SER A 68 -20.00 -6.09 9.11
C SER A 68 -19.87 -4.78 9.89
N LEU A 69 -18.69 -4.15 9.92
CA LEU A 69 -18.46 -2.92 10.69
C LEU A 69 -19.23 -1.72 10.17
N ALA A 70 -19.57 -1.71 8.89
CA ALA A 70 -20.40 -0.68 8.28
C ALA A 70 -21.06 -1.21 7.01
N SER A 71 -22.19 -0.59 6.64
CA SER A 71 -22.89 -0.88 5.39
C SER A 71 -22.13 -0.40 4.15
N GLU A 72 -21.37 0.69 4.26
CA GLU A 72 -20.51 1.20 3.18
C GLU A 72 -19.04 0.74 3.36
N PRO A 73 -18.39 0.23 2.30
CA PRO A 73 -16.98 -0.14 2.33
C PRO A 73 -16.06 1.06 2.58
N PHE A 74 -14.99 0.83 3.34
CA PHE A 74 -14.00 1.85 3.69
C PHE A 74 -12.57 1.29 3.64
N PRO A 75 -11.56 2.14 3.38
CA PRO A 75 -10.17 1.71 3.38
C PRO A 75 -9.61 1.61 4.80
N ILE A 76 -8.69 0.69 5.02
CA ILE A 76 -7.95 0.51 6.26
C ILE A 76 -6.47 0.60 5.91
N PHE A 77 -5.74 1.47 6.61
CA PHE A 77 -4.29 1.64 6.44
C PHE A 77 -3.57 1.18 7.69
N PHE A 78 -2.53 0.36 7.54
CA PHE A 78 -1.82 -0.22 8.66
C PHE A 78 -0.33 -0.41 8.40
N TYR A 79 0.48 -0.37 9.46
CA TYR A 79 1.86 -0.82 9.39
C TYR A 79 1.93 -2.31 9.69
N PRO A 80 2.45 -3.13 8.77
CA PRO A 80 2.72 -4.52 9.08
C PRO A 80 3.84 -4.62 10.14
N PRO A 81 3.90 -5.71 10.90
CA PRO A 81 5.08 -6.01 11.70
C PRO A 81 6.26 -6.24 10.74
N VAL A 82 7.47 -5.85 11.17
CA VAL A 82 8.69 -6.14 10.39
C VAL A 82 8.98 -7.63 10.54
N LEU A 83 8.35 -8.44 9.68
CA LEU A 83 8.48 -9.90 9.67
C LEU A 83 9.73 -10.37 8.91
N ASP A 84 10.24 -9.54 8.00
CA ASP A 84 11.44 -9.79 7.22
C ASP A 84 12.11 -8.46 6.80
N ASP A 85 13.34 -8.59 6.29
CA ASP A 85 14.15 -7.47 5.81
C ASP A 85 13.49 -6.71 4.65
N ARG A 86 12.60 -7.36 3.89
CA ARG A 86 11.90 -6.71 2.78
C ARG A 86 10.92 -5.66 3.32
N ILE A 87 10.14 -6.00 4.34
CA ILE A 87 9.23 -5.04 4.99
C ILE A 87 10.02 -3.88 5.58
N GLY A 88 11.15 -4.17 6.24
CA GLY A 88 12.05 -3.16 6.78
C GLY A 88 12.58 -2.21 5.70
N ASN A 89 13.09 -2.74 4.60
CA ASN A 89 13.69 -1.95 3.52
C ASN A 89 12.67 -1.13 2.72
N GLN A 90 11.40 -1.55 2.70
CA GLN A 90 10.33 -0.84 2.00
C GLN A 90 9.68 0.24 2.87
N ALA A 91 9.89 0.21 4.20
CA ALA A 91 9.20 1.06 5.17
C ALA A 91 7.69 1.19 4.85
N GLY A 92 7.09 0.09 4.38
CA GLY A 92 5.84 0.10 3.63
C GLY A 92 4.63 0.14 4.54
N MET A 93 3.75 1.11 4.34
CA MET A 93 2.37 1.09 4.85
C MET A 93 1.50 0.26 3.90
N PHE A 94 0.57 -0.50 4.47
CA PHE A 94 -0.33 -1.38 3.74
C PHE A 94 -1.74 -0.80 3.76
N SER A 95 -2.52 -1.12 2.74
CA SER A 95 -3.93 -0.74 2.64
C SER A 95 -4.79 -1.94 2.26
N MET A 96 -5.97 -2.05 2.85
CA MET A 96 -7.00 -3.01 2.45
C MET A 96 -8.38 -2.36 2.48
N MET A 97 -9.34 -2.93 1.76
CA MET A 97 -10.74 -2.53 1.90
C MET A 97 -11.39 -3.35 3.01
N SER A 98 -12.34 -2.74 3.74
CA SER A 98 -13.16 -3.44 4.73
C SER A 98 -14.02 -4.53 4.11
N SER A 99 -14.30 -4.45 2.80
CA SER A 99 -15.01 -5.48 2.06
C SER A 99 -14.20 -6.11 0.92
N THR A 100 -14.31 -7.43 0.81
CA THR A 100 -13.68 -8.24 -0.25
C THR A 100 -14.20 -7.94 -1.66
N SER A 101 -15.40 -7.36 -1.76
CA SER A 101 -16.02 -6.96 -3.02
C SER A 101 -15.67 -5.53 -3.46
N ALA A 102 -14.98 -4.77 -2.60
CA ALA A 102 -14.64 -3.38 -2.85
C ALA A 102 -13.20 -3.23 -3.37
N LEU A 103 -13.01 -2.27 -4.28
CA LEU A 103 -11.70 -1.90 -4.82
C LEU A 103 -11.32 -0.51 -4.30
N LEU A 104 -10.11 -0.39 -3.75
CA LEU A 104 -9.59 0.88 -3.26
C LEU A 104 -9.58 1.96 -4.35
N SER A 105 -9.25 1.60 -5.60
CA SER A 105 -9.26 2.52 -6.73
C SER A 105 -10.64 3.13 -6.98
N HIS A 106 -11.71 2.33 -6.92
CA HIS A 106 -13.08 2.81 -7.09
C HIS A 106 -13.51 3.70 -5.92
N TRP A 107 -13.13 3.32 -4.70
CA TRP A 107 -13.40 4.13 -3.51
C TRP A 107 -12.72 5.50 -3.60
N LEU A 108 -11.44 5.55 -3.99
CA LEU A 108 -10.70 6.80 -4.17
C LEU A 108 -11.35 7.71 -5.24
N LEU A 109 -11.83 7.15 -6.35
CA LEU A 109 -12.52 7.94 -7.37
C LEU A 109 -13.80 8.63 -6.87
N ARG A 110 -14.42 8.13 -5.78
CA ARG A 110 -15.58 8.78 -5.12
C ARG A 110 -15.15 9.98 -4.27
N TYR A 111 -13.91 9.98 -3.77
CA TYR A 111 -13.35 10.99 -2.86
C TYR A 111 -12.03 11.56 -3.42
N PRO A 112 -12.09 12.41 -4.46
CA PRO A 112 -10.92 12.88 -5.19
C PRO A 112 -9.99 13.81 -4.39
N ASP A 113 -10.46 14.31 -3.24
CA ASP A 113 -9.67 15.05 -2.27
C ASP A 113 -8.70 14.16 -1.47
N CYS A 114 -8.90 12.84 -1.46
CA CYS A 114 -8.07 11.88 -0.71
C CYS A 114 -6.79 11.46 -1.44
N PHE A 115 -6.63 11.79 -2.72
CA PHE A 115 -5.46 11.33 -3.47
C PHE A 115 -5.03 12.32 -4.55
N PHE A 116 -3.78 12.17 -4.97
CA PHE A 116 -3.31 12.69 -6.24
C PHE A 116 -2.53 11.60 -6.98
N ARG A 117 -2.31 11.81 -8.28
CA ARG A 117 -1.57 10.88 -9.12
C ARG A 117 -0.32 11.55 -9.65
N ILE A 118 0.81 10.88 -9.51
CA ILE A 118 2.05 11.22 -10.21
C ILE A 118 2.10 10.33 -11.45
N ILE A 119 2.03 10.95 -12.63
CA ILE A 119 2.22 10.25 -13.89
C ILE A 119 3.70 10.26 -14.22
N ILE A 120 4.25 9.09 -14.51
CA ILE A 120 5.63 8.92 -14.98
C ILE A 120 5.55 8.63 -16.47
N PRO A 121 5.87 9.61 -17.34
CA PRO A 121 5.89 9.41 -18.77
C PRO A 121 6.79 8.23 -19.14
N VAL A 122 6.35 7.46 -20.13
CA VAL A 122 7.08 6.29 -20.63
C VAL A 122 8.55 6.59 -20.94
N ASP A 123 8.81 7.73 -21.59
CA ASP A 123 10.14 8.14 -22.04
C ASP A 123 11.07 8.53 -20.87
N LEU A 124 10.51 8.86 -19.69
CA LEU A 124 11.28 9.22 -18.50
C LEU A 124 11.53 8.05 -17.55
N LYS A 125 10.93 6.87 -17.77
CA LYS A 125 11.05 5.72 -16.86
C LYS A 125 12.50 5.30 -16.64
N TRP A 126 13.31 5.31 -17.69
CA TRP A 126 14.73 4.94 -17.59
C TRP A 126 15.55 5.99 -16.84
N ASP A 127 15.27 7.27 -17.02
CA ASP A 127 15.94 8.33 -16.26
C ASP A 127 15.62 8.26 -14.76
N PHE A 128 14.35 7.99 -14.40
CA PHE A 128 13.97 7.74 -13.01
C PHE A 128 14.65 6.49 -12.46
N ARG A 129 14.69 5.40 -13.21
CA ARG A 129 15.35 4.16 -12.81
C ARG A 129 16.85 4.36 -12.57
N ASP A 130 17.52 5.12 -13.44
CA ASP A 130 18.95 5.43 -13.31
C ASP A 130 19.21 6.28 -12.06
N ARG A 131 18.34 7.26 -11.76
CA ARG A 131 18.43 8.06 -10.53
C ARG A 131 18.21 7.21 -9.27
N LEU A 132 17.25 6.29 -9.29
CA LEU A 132 17.04 5.34 -8.19
C LEU A 132 18.25 4.42 -7.99
N ASP A 133 18.90 3.97 -9.06
CA ASP A 133 20.15 3.20 -8.98
C ASP A 133 21.28 3.99 -8.33
N GLN A 134 21.45 5.27 -8.68
CA GLN A 134 22.44 6.16 -8.06
C GLN A 134 22.20 6.33 -6.55
N MET A 135 20.94 6.24 -6.10
CA MET A 135 20.55 6.29 -4.69
C MET A 135 20.60 4.91 -4.00
N ASN A 136 21.12 3.87 -4.68
CA ASN A 136 21.15 2.48 -4.21
C ASN A 136 19.76 1.86 -3.94
N LEU A 137 18.68 2.45 -4.47
CA LEU A 137 17.31 1.92 -4.41
C LEU A 137 17.09 0.82 -5.46
N THR A 138 17.91 -0.22 -5.37
CA THR A 138 18.02 -1.33 -6.33
C THR A 138 17.18 -2.53 -5.93
N GLU A 139 16.90 -3.45 -6.86
CA GLU A 139 16.14 -4.67 -6.58
C GLU A 139 16.80 -5.53 -5.50
N ARG A 140 18.14 -5.60 -5.46
CA ARG A 140 18.89 -6.35 -4.43
C ARG A 140 18.76 -5.75 -3.03
N VAL A 141 18.44 -4.46 -2.91
CA VAL A 141 18.18 -3.79 -1.64
C VAL A 141 16.70 -3.93 -1.26
N MET A 142 15.81 -3.71 -2.23
CA MET A 142 14.36 -3.74 -2.01
C MET A 142 13.79 -5.16 -1.84
N TYR A 143 14.45 -6.18 -2.38
CA TYR A 143 14.08 -7.59 -2.30
C TYR A 143 15.30 -8.42 -1.89
N PRO A 144 15.56 -8.59 -0.58
CA PRO A 144 16.72 -9.33 -0.10
C PRO A 144 16.78 -10.77 -0.61
N GLY A 145 17.99 -11.31 -0.70
CA GLY A 145 18.23 -12.68 -1.16
C GLY A 145 18.45 -12.83 -2.67
N LEU A 146 18.35 -14.08 -3.15
CA LEU A 146 18.71 -14.43 -4.53
C LEU A 146 17.74 -13.85 -5.57
N ASP A 147 16.48 -13.64 -5.19
CA ASP A 147 15.46 -13.11 -6.10
C ASP A 147 15.77 -11.66 -6.50
N GLY A 148 16.03 -10.77 -5.54
CA GLY A 148 16.40 -9.39 -5.86
C GLY A 148 17.79 -9.28 -6.49
N LEU A 149 18.74 -10.11 -6.08
CA LEU A 149 20.07 -10.15 -6.69
C LEU A 149 19.99 -10.56 -8.17
N SER A 150 19.30 -11.64 -8.47
CA SER A 150 19.15 -12.14 -9.84
C SER A 150 18.35 -11.16 -10.72
N ALA A 151 17.30 -10.54 -10.18
CA ALA A 151 16.54 -9.49 -10.87
C ALA A 151 17.40 -8.26 -11.19
N TRP A 152 18.19 -7.80 -10.21
CA TRP A 152 19.12 -6.68 -10.38
C TRP A 152 20.18 -7.00 -11.46
N LEU A 153 20.87 -8.14 -11.35
CA LEU A 153 21.86 -8.58 -12.33
C LEU A 153 21.26 -8.65 -13.73
N LYS A 154 20.09 -9.27 -13.86
CA LYS A 154 19.39 -9.40 -15.13
C LYS A 154 19.09 -8.02 -15.73
N ARG A 155 18.56 -7.07 -14.96
CA ARG A 155 18.26 -5.72 -15.47
C ARG A 155 19.53 -4.97 -15.83
N TYR A 156 20.52 -4.98 -14.96
CA TYR A 156 21.75 -4.21 -15.10
C TYR A 156 22.57 -4.63 -16.31
N TYR A 157 22.66 -5.94 -16.59
CA TYR A 157 23.43 -6.47 -17.71
C TYR A 157 22.60 -6.73 -18.99
N SER A 158 21.28 -6.46 -18.97
CA SER A 158 20.45 -6.56 -20.18
C SER A 158 20.48 -5.25 -20.98
N PRO A 159 20.42 -5.31 -22.32
CA PRO A 159 20.20 -4.13 -23.14
C PRO A 159 18.89 -3.44 -22.76
N ARG A 160 18.91 -2.10 -22.68
CA ARG A 160 17.70 -1.29 -22.51
C ARG A 160 16.78 -1.51 -23.72
N LYS A 161 15.50 -1.78 -23.49
CA LYS A 161 14.47 -2.02 -24.51
C LYS A 161 13.20 -1.27 -24.19
#